data_AF-A0A7S4E1L0-F1
#
_entry.id   AF-A0A7S4E1L0-F1
#
_cell.length_a   1.000
_cell.length_b   1.000
_cell.length_c   1.000
_cell.angle_alpha   90.00
_cell.angle_beta   90.00
_cell.angle_gamma   90.00
#
_symmetry.space_group_name_H-M   'P 1'
#
loop_
_entity.id
_entity.type
_entity.pdbx_description
1 polymer ?
#
loop_
_entity_poly.entity_id
_entity_poly.type
_entity_poly.pdbx_seq_one_letter_code
_entity_poly.pdbx_strand_id
1 'polypeptide(L)'
;ADDAESTRFTFRFKNCQRICATKFRVGGIDIENNGKIFRPEDWDRVKRISEGNPNEQCIGMFGVGFYSVFSLVDDPMISSGGRSMLFGWQQDQLVYHEADDPIKDARHRKKTTFSFSPLKKQLTIDLESLKSFLMDS
;
A
#
# COMPACT_ATOMS: atom_id res chain seq x y z
N ALA A 1 -0.75 8.68 -10.16
CA ALA A 1 -0.87 7.40 -10.89
C ALA A 1 -0.17 7.48 -12.25
N ASP A 2 -0.22 8.65 -12.91
CA ASP A 2 0.43 8.91 -14.19
C ASP A 2 1.96 8.82 -14.15
N ASP A 3 2.60 9.25 -13.05
CA ASP A 3 4.07 9.28 -12.91
C ASP A 3 4.77 7.91 -13.02
N ALA A 4 4.04 6.83 -12.74
CA ALA A 4 4.56 5.47 -12.80
C ALA A 4 4.32 4.80 -14.16
N GLU A 5 3.60 5.44 -15.10
CA GLU A 5 3.18 4.85 -16.37
C GLU A 5 2.45 3.50 -16.18
N SER A 6 1.70 3.38 -15.08
CA SER A 6 0.94 2.17 -14.75
C SER A 6 -0.29 2.03 -15.65
N THR A 7 -0.52 0.83 -16.16
CA THR A 7 -1.72 0.49 -16.96
C THR A 7 -2.71 -0.39 -16.18
N ARG A 8 -2.30 -0.90 -15.02
CA ARG A 8 -3.10 -1.80 -14.20
C ARG A 8 -2.80 -1.60 -12.73
N PHE A 9 -3.87 -1.39 -11.97
CA PHE A 9 -3.86 -1.52 -10.52
C PHE A 9 -4.59 -2.81 -10.13
N THR A 10 -4.07 -3.51 -9.13
CA THR A 10 -4.66 -4.73 -8.59
C THR A 10 -4.79 -4.59 -7.09
N PHE A 11 -6.01 -4.72 -6.59
CA PHE A 11 -6.32 -4.76 -5.17
C PHE A 11 -6.49 -6.22 -4.75
N ARG A 12 -5.71 -6.69 -3.78
CA ARG A 12 -5.79 -8.04 -3.23
C ARG A 12 -6.15 -7.97 -1.75
N PHE A 13 -7.32 -8.48 -1.40
CA PHE A 13 -7.73 -8.61 -0.01
C PHE A 13 -7.10 -9.87 0.61
N LYS A 14 -6.47 -9.71 1.77
CA LYS A 14 -5.77 -10.75 2.53
C LYS A 14 -6.50 -11.06 3.83
N ASN A 15 -6.25 -12.26 4.35
CA ASN A 15 -6.81 -12.72 5.62
C ASN A 15 -8.34 -12.57 5.65
N CYS A 16 -8.99 -12.92 4.54
CA CYS A 16 -10.42 -12.73 4.36
C CYS A 16 -11.21 -13.81 5.10
N GLN A 17 -12.08 -13.41 6.02
CA GLN A 17 -12.99 -14.30 6.72
C GLN A 17 -14.42 -14.05 6.26
N ARG A 18 -15.07 -15.08 5.71
CA ARG A 18 -16.47 -14.98 5.30
C ARG A 18 -17.37 -14.79 6.53
N ILE A 19 -18.18 -13.73 6.53
CA ILE A 19 -19.18 -13.43 7.56
C ILE A 19 -20.52 -14.03 7.14
N CYS A 20 -20.94 -13.80 5.90
CA CYS A 20 -22.12 -14.40 5.29
C CYS A 20 -21.89 -14.64 3.79
N ALA A 21 -22.92 -15.02 3.03
CA ALA A 21 -22.80 -15.36 1.61
C ALA A 21 -22.04 -14.29 0.79
N THR A 22 -22.29 -13.01 1.04
CA THR A 22 -21.75 -11.89 0.26
C THR A 22 -20.76 -11.02 1.03
N LYS A 23 -20.67 -11.17 2.37
CA LYS A 23 -19.83 -10.29 3.22
C LYS A 23 -18.58 -10.99 3.73
N PHE A 24 -17.45 -10.31 3.61
CA PHE A 24 -16.14 -10.78 4.07
C PHE A 24 -15.50 -9.74 4.96
N ARG A 25 -15.01 -10.16 6.14
CA ARG A 25 -14.05 -9.40 6.93
C ARG A 25 -12.69 -9.49 6.25
N VAL A 26 -11.99 -8.37 6.12
CA VAL A 26 -10.66 -8.28 5.51
C VAL A 26 -9.64 -7.93 6.58
N GLY A 27 -8.55 -8.70 6.67
CA GLY A 27 -7.46 -8.45 7.63
C GLY A 27 -6.26 -7.72 7.04
N GLY A 28 -6.17 -7.61 5.70
CA GLY A 28 -5.11 -6.88 5.03
C GLY A 28 -5.43 -6.59 3.56
N ILE A 29 -4.71 -5.65 2.96
CA ILE A 29 -4.87 -5.28 1.55
C ILE A 29 -3.47 -5.13 0.93
N ASP A 30 -3.26 -5.75 -0.22
CA ASP A 30 -2.14 -5.38 -1.10
C ASP A 30 -2.70 -4.57 -2.28
N ILE A 31 -2.08 -3.42 -2.54
CA ILE A 31 -2.32 -2.62 -3.74
C ILE A 31 -1.08 -2.72 -4.60
N GLU A 32 -1.24 -3.27 -5.79
CA GLU A 32 -0.15 -3.51 -6.73
C GLU A 32 -0.37 -2.69 -8.00
N ASN A 33 0.72 -2.13 -8.53
CA ASN A 33 0.72 -1.54 -9.87
C ASN A 33 1.82 -2.14 -10.73
N ASN A 34 1.55 -2.23 -12.03
CA ASN A 34 2.48 -2.77 -13.03
C ASN A 34 3.31 -1.70 -13.74
N GLY A 35 3.36 -0.49 -13.18
CA GLY A 35 4.16 0.61 -13.71
C GLY A 35 5.65 0.43 -13.44
N LYS A 36 6.40 1.52 -13.56
CA LYS A 36 7.83 1.56 -13.26
C LYS A 36 8.09 1.16 -11.81
N ILE A 37 9.13 0.36 -11.63
CA ILE A 37 9.69 0.11 -10.30
C ILE A 37 10.26 1.40 -9.74
N PHE A 38 10.34 1.49 -8.42
CA PHE A 38 10.93 2.63 -7.74
C PHE A 38 12.40 2.75 -8.11
N ARG A 39 12.75 3.95 -8.55
CA ARG A 39 14.12 4.40 -8.75
C ARG A 39 14.71 4.82 -7.40
N PRO A 40 16.04 4.99 -7.28
CA PRO A 40 16.66 5.46 -6.05
C PRO A 40 16.01 6.74 -5.50
N GLU A 41 15.65 7.67 -6.38
CA GLU A 41 15.03 8.95 -5.98
C GLU A 41 13.61 8.76 -5.43
N ASP A 42 12.88 7.75 -5.88
CA ASP A 42 11.56 7.40 -5.38
C ASP A 42 11.67 6.86 -3.94
N TRP A 43 12.65 5.99 -3.68
CA TRP A 43 12.94 5.52 -2.33
C TRP A 43 13.32 6.65 -1.39
N ASP A 44 14.16 7.59 -1.83
CA ASP A 44 14.55 8.76 -1.02
C ASP A 44 13.35 9.64 -0.70
N ARG A 45 12.41 9.81 -1.63
CA ARG A 45 11.16 10.53 -1.37
C ARG A 45 10.29 9.82 -0.33
N VAL A 46 10.23 8.48 -0.37
CA VAL A 46 9.45 7.71 0.61
C VAL A 46 10.09 7.82 2.01
N LYS A 47 11.42 7.81 2.12
CA LYS A 47 12.13 8.00 3.41
C LYS A 47 11.80 9.33 4.07
N ARG A 48 11.68 10.40 3.28
CA ARG A 48 11.32 11.74 3.79
C ARG A 48 9.95 11.79 4.46
N ILE A 49 9.08 10.79 4.27
CA ILE A 49 7.84 10.65 5.04
C ILE A 49 8.16 10.45 6.53
N SER A 50 9.23 9.74 6.89
CA SER A 50 9.65 9.57 8.29
C SER A 50 10.23 10.85 8.92
N GLU A 51 10.75 11.77 8.10
CA GLU A 51 11.39 13.01 8.55
C GLU A 51 10.37 14.14 8.82
N GLY A 52 9.08 13.89 8.55
CA GLY A 52 8.04 14.93 8.54
C GLY A 52 7.96 15.63 7.18
N ASN A 53 6.78 16.16 6.85
CA ASN A 53 6.56 16.79 5.54
C ASN A 53 6.87 18.30 5.60
N PRO A 54 7.97 18.81 5.01
CA PRO A 54 8.27 20.24 5.01
C PRO A 54 7.35 21.05 4.08
N ASN A 55 6.57 20.41 3.20
CA ASN A 55 5.66 21.06 2.25
C ASN A 55 4.26 20.41 2.27
N GLU A 56 3.33 21.00 3.02
CA GLU A 56 1.91 20.60 3.10
C GLU A 56 1.15 20.67 1.76
N GLN A 57 1.74 21.26 0.71
CA GLN A 57 1.12 21.44 -0.60
C GLN A 57 1.30 20.25 -1.57
N CYS A 58 2.13 19.26 -1.24
CA CYS A 58 2.31 18.08 -2.08
C CYS A 58 1.19 17.04 -1.85
N ILE A 59 0.09 17.15 -2.61
CA ILE A 59 -1.02 16.19 -2.63
C ILE A 59 -0.67 15.06 -3.61
N GLY A 60 -0.45 13.84 -3.11
CA GLY A 60 -0.13 12.68 -3.93
C GLY A 60 0.46 11.48 -3.17
N MET A 61 0.87 10.44 -3.91
CA MET A 61 1.34 9.14 -3.41
C MET A 61 2.63 9.20 -2.56
N PHE A 62 3.27 10.37 -2.48
CA PHE A 62 4.52 10.63 -1.78
C PHE A 62 4.45 11.93 -0.93
N GLY A 63 3.28 12.21 -0.36
CA GLY A 63 3.00 13.37 0.51
C GLY A 63 1.89 13.08 1.52
N VAL A 64 1.10 14.10 1.91
CA VAL A 64 0.02 14.01 2.93
C VAL A 64 -0.95 12.84 2.75
N GLY A 65 -1.14 12.35 1.53
CA GLY A 65 -1.97 11.18 1.25
C GLY A 65 -1.44 9.87 1.84
N PHE A 66 -0.12 9.69 1.95
CA PHE A 66 0.46 8.46 2.52
C PHE A 66 0.25 8.39 4.03
N TYR A 67 0.26 9.53 4.74
CA TYR A 67 -0.03 9.53 6.18
C TYR A 67 -1.41 8.98 6.52
N SER A 68 -2.39 9.12 5.61
CA SER A 68 -3.72 8.54 5.79
C SER A 68 -3.68 7.00 5.93
N VAL A 69 -2.66 6.33 5.39
CA VAL A 69 -2.46 4.88 5.51
C VAL A 69 -2.24 4.47 6.96
N PHE A 70 -1.57 5.28 7.78
CA PHE A 70 -1.35 4.96 9.21
C PHE A 70 -2.62 4.98 10.06
N SER A 71 -3.72 5.54 9.53
CA SER A 71 -5.05 5.40 10.15
C SER A 71 -5.63 3.98 9.99
N LEU A 72 -5.11 3.22 9.02
CA LEU A 72 -5.58 1.89 8.64
C LEU A 72 -4.65 0.76 9.08
N VAL A 73 -3.33 0.98 9.13
CA VAL A 73 -2.30 -0.03 9.45
C VAL A 73 -1.20 0.59 10.31
N ASP A 74 -0.55 -0.20 11.17
CA ASP A 74 0.60 0.27 11.95
C ASP A 74 1.88 0.25 11.12
N ASP A 75 2.11 -0.85 10.41
CA ASP A 75 3.36 -1.12 9.71
C ASP A 75 3.14 -1.28 8.19
N PRO A 76 2.88 -0.19 7.45
CA PRO A 76 2.74 -0.28 6.00
C PRO A 76 4.08 -0.66 5.37
N MET A 77 4.03 -1.55 4.38
CA MET A 77 5.20 -2.00 3.65
C MET A 77 5.09 -1.63 2.18
N ILE A 78 6.20 -1.20 1.59
CA ILE A 78 6.34 -0.97 0.15
C ILE A 78 7.36 -1.97 -0.37
N SER A 79 7.05 -2.65 -1.46
CA SER A 79 7.99 -3.47 -2.22
C SER A 79 8.04 -2.98 -3.67
N SER A 80 9.26 -2.86 -4.21
CA SER A 80 9.47 -2.55 -5.62
C SER A 80 10.87 -2.94 -6.07
N GLY A 81 11.03 -3.49 -7.28
CA GLY A 81 12.36 -3.74 -7.85
C GLY A 81 13.23 -4.73 -7.07
N GLY A 82 12.64 -5.58 -6.23
CA GLY A 82 13.39 -6.49 -5.35
C GLY A 82 13.90 -5.86 -4.05
N ARG A 83 13.50 -4.63 -3.74
CA ARG A 83 13.71 -3.96 -2.46
C ARG A 83 12.39 -3.76 -1.74
N SER A 84 12.44 -3.69 -0.42
CA SER A 84 11.30 -3.43 0.43
C SER A 84 11.63 -2.41 1.52
N MET A 85 10.60 -1.69 1.95
CA MET A 85 10.66 -0.72 3.04
C MET A 85 9.44 -0.91 3.93
N LEU A 86 9.68 -1.22 5.20
CA LEU A 86 8.67 -1.35 6.23
C LEU A 86 8.68 -0.10 7.10
N PHE A 87 7.55 0.57 7.25
CA PHE A 87 7.39 1.66 8.21
C PHE A 87 6.89 1.12 9.54
N GLY A 88 7.13 1.86 10.61
CA GLY A 88 6.58 1.57 11.93
C GLY A 88 6.84 2.70 12.91
N TRP A 89 6.19 2.67 14.07
CA TRP A 89 6.38 3.69 15.12
C TRP A 89 7.36 3.20 16.19
N GLN A 90 8.37 4.01 16.49
CA GLN A 90 9.28 3.80 17.62
C GLN A 90 9.31 5.06 18.47
N GLN A 91 8.81 4.98 19.70
CA GLN A 91 8.79 6.11 20.66
C GLN A 91 8.22 7.41 20.03
N ASP A 92 7.04 7.30 19.42
CA ASP A 92 6.31 8.39 18.72
C ASP A 92 7.03 9.00 17.51
N GLN A 93 8.14 8.41 17.07
CA GLN A 93 8.78 8.74 15.81
C GLN A 93 8.46 7.68 14.77
N LEU A 94 8.09 8.12 13.57
CA LEU A 94 7.94 7.23 12.43
C LEU A 94 9.34 6.82 11.96
N VAL A 95 9.60 5.52 11.92
CA VAL A 95 10.86 4.94 11.44
C VAL A 95 10.61 4.04 10.24
N TYR A 96 11.68 3.66 9.53
CA TYR A 96 11.61 2.71 8.44
C TYR A 96 12.76 1.69 8.49
N HIS A 97 12.50 0.50 7.97
CA HIS A 97 13.47 -0.57 7.80
C HIS A 97 13.52 -1.00 6.33
N GLU A 98 14.71 -0.99 5.75
CA GLU A 98 14.95 -1.51 4.40
C GLU A 98 15.38 -2.97 4.44
N ALA A 99 14.90 -3.76 3.47
CA ALA A 99 15.33 -5.13 3.28
C ALA A 99 15.25 -5.51 1.79
N ASP A 100 16.04 -6.51 1.39
CA ASP A 100 15.81 -7.19 0.12
C ASP A 100 14.44 -7.87 0.16
N ASP A 101 13.68 -7.77 -0.94
CA ASP A 101 12.39 -8.45 -1.02
C ASP A 101 12.60 -9.97 -1.01
N PRO A 102 12.01 -10.70 -0.05
CA PRO A 102 12.12 -12.15 0.03
C PRO A 102 11.58 -12.85 -1.23
N ILE A 103 10.69 -12.20 -1.99
CA ILE A 103 10.13 -12.74 -3.22
C ILE A 103 11.11 -12.50 -4.38
N LYS A 104 11.76 -13.60 -4.78
CA LYS A 104 12.74 -13.60 -5.89
C LYS A 104 12.12 -13.78 -7.29
N ASP A 105 10.80 -13.90 -7.41
CA ASP A 105 10.13 -14.03 -8.72
C ASP A 105 10.35 -12.76 -9.57
N ALA A 106 10.90 -12.94 -10.77
CA ALA A 106 11.21 -11.85 -11.69
C ALA A 106 9.96 -11.05 -12.13
N ARG A 107 8.77 -11.65 -12.15
CA ARG A 107 7.49 -10.97 -12.43
C ARG A 107 7.03 -10.12 -11.26
N HIS A 108 7.28 -10.58 -10.02
CA HIS A 108 6.99 -9.80 -8.81
C HIS A 108 7.90 -8.56 -8.75
N ARG A 109 9.19 -8.75 -9.07
CA ARG A 109 10.19 -7.67 -9.08
C ARG A 109 9.95 -6.57 -10.12
N LYS A 110 9.04 -6.77 -11.07
CA LYS A 110 8.65 -5.75 -12.07
C LYS A 110 7.43 -4.94 -11.65
N LYS A 111 7.00 -5.05 -10.40
CA LYS A 111 5.81 -4.38 -9.89
C LYS A 111 6.16 -3.59 -8.63
N THR A 112 5.28 -2.66 -8.30
CA THR A 112 5.31 -1.96 -7.03
C THR A 112 4.08 -2.37 -6.23
N THR A 113 4.31 -2.86 -5.01
CA THR A 113 3.26 -3.32 -4.10
C THR A 113 3.29 -2.51 -2.81
N PHE A 114 2.13 -2.00 -2.43
CA PHE A 114 1.87 -1.42 -1.11
C PHE A 114 1.06 -2.44 -0.31
N SER A 115 1.59 -2.87 0.82
CA SER A 115 1.01 -3.88 1.68
C SER A 115 0.56 -3.27 2.99
N PHE A 116 -0.72 -3.41 3.30
CA PHE A 116 -1.37 -2.89 4.50
C PHE A 116 -1.96 -4.05 5.29
N SER A 117 -1.17 -4.62 6.19
CA SER A 117 -1.57 -5.77 7.00
C SER A 117 -0.70 -5.85 8.27
N PRO A 118 -1.29 -6.09 9.45
CA PRO A 118 -2.73 -6.22 9.71
C PRO A 118 -3.44 -4.86 9.69
N LEU A 119 -4.74 -4.83 9.36
CA LEU A 119 -5.56 -3.62 9.49
C LEU A 119 -5.93 -3.35 10.96
N LYS A 120 -5.82 -2.09 11.38
CA LYS A 120 -6.22 -1.57 12.72
C LYS A 120 -7.71 -1.68 12.98
N LYS A 121 -8.50 -1.41 11.94
CA LYS A 121 -9.95 -1.42 11.99
C LYS A 121 -10.48 -2.57 11.16
N GLN A 122 -11.57 -3.16 11.64
CA GLN A 122 -12.26 -4.20 10.91
C GLN A 122 -12.83 -3.62 9.60
N LEU A 123 -12.28 -4.02 8.47
CA LEU A 123 -12.86 -3.74 7.17
C LEU A 123 -13.79 -4.89 6.76
N THR A 124 -14.97 -4.56 6.25
CA THR A 124 -15.90 -5.54 5.68
C THR A 124 -16.20 -5.16 4.24
N ILE A 125 -16.18 -6.13 3.35
CA ILE A 125 -16.54 -5.98 1.95
C ILE A 125 -17.79 -6.79 1.69
N ASP A 126 -18.79 -6.15 1.10
CA ASP A 126 -20.00 -6.79 0.59
C ASP A 126 -19.91 -6.89 -0.94
N LEU A 127 -19.93 -8.11 -1.47
CA LEU A 127 -19.81 -8.37 -2.90
C LEU A 127 -20.99 -7.82 -3.70
N GLU A 128 -22.19 -7.75 -3.12
CA GLU A 128 -23.34 -7.18 -3.84
C GLU A 128 -23.24 -5.65 -3.94
N SER A 129 -22.82 -4.99 -2.86
CA SER A 129 -22.57 -3.55 -2.87
C SER A 129 -21.43 -3.20 -3.84
N LEU A 130 -20.35 -3.99 -3.84
CA LEU A 130 -19.24 -3.81 -4.77
C LEU A 130 -19.68 -4.02 -6.22
N LYS A 131 -20.48 -5.06 -6.48
CA LYS A 131 -21.03 -5.35 -7.81
C LYS A 131 -21.89 -4.20 -8.30
N SER A 132 -22.82 -3.68 -7.48
CA SER A 132 -23.65 -2.52 -7.85
C SER A 132 -22.77 -1.33 -8.20
N PHE A 133 -21.85 -0.96 -7.30
CA PHE A 133 -20.94 0.16 -7.51
C PHE A 133 -20.18 0.07 -8.85
N LEU A 134 -19.65 -1.11 -9.19
CA LEU A 134 -18.90 -1.32 -10.43
C LEU A 134 -19.77 -1.38 -11.69
N MET A 135 -21.05 -1.74 -11.57
CA MET A 135 -21.98 -1.83 -12.71
C MET A 135 -22.72 -0.50 -12.96
N ASP A 136 -22.79 0.36 -11.95
CA ASP A 136 -23.39 1.70 -12.03
C ASP A 136 -22.38 2.78 -12.48
N SER A 137 -21.16 2.38 -12.89
CA SER A 137 -20.03 3.24 -13.32
C SER A 137 -19.85 3.28 -14.83
#